data_AF-A0A7X3PYF2-F1
#
_entry.id   AF-A0A7X3PYF2-F1
#
_cell.length_a   1.000
_cell.length_b   1.000
_cell.length_c   1.000
_cell.angle_alpha   90.00
_cell.angle_beta   90.00
_cell.angle_gamma   90.00
#
_symmetry.space_group_name_H-M   'P 1'
#
loop_
_entity.id
_entity.type
_entity.pdbx_description
1 polymer ?
#
loop_
_entity_poly.entity_id
_entity_poly.type
_entity_poly.pdbx_seq_one_letter_code
_entity_poly.pdbx_strand_id
1 'polypeptide(L)'
;MADPSPTPLVQITPKSAKKDGFNLVTENVIAVNLEDRQLEVELLAYDGKTVLLDVAEDALEDLQKIKPGDGATLRIVEEEGKRLVKQFRIRAKDPNVVKVDAALMDLKDSHWLNRKYAIETLGELKSADAVDPLVECLEDDVGDVRHRAYDALIKIGAPSVPKVIPLLVSEEDELRQSATEILRKIGKPAVEPLATALVDAEGPLKKRITKVLDRMGYKPKEA
;
A
#
# COMPACT_ATOMS: atom_id res chain seq x y z
N MET A 1 -21.19 -28.46 -12.62
CA MET A 1 -20.04 -27.57 -12.41
C MET A 1 -19.80 -27.53 -10.92
N ALA A 2 -18.60 -27.90 -10.48
CA ALA A 2 -18.27 -28.03 -9.07
C ALA A 2 -18.19 -26.65 -8.40
N ASP A 3 -18.75 -26.58 -7.20
CA ASP A 3 -18.66 -25.46 -6.27
C ASP A 3 -17.18 -25.08 -6.07
N PRO A 4 -16.75 -23.80 -6.21
CA PRO A 4 -15.37 -23.44 -5.94
C PRO A 4 -15.05 -23.70 -4.48
N SER A 5 -14.18 -24.70 -4.24
CA SER A 5 -13.65 -25.02 -2.92
C SER A 5 -13.14 -23.74 -2.22
N PRO A 6 -13.50 -23.50 -0.94
CA PRO A 6 -13.11 -22.28 -0.24
C PRO A 6 -11.59 -22.13 -0.19
N THR A 7 -11.12 -20.91 -0.44
CA THR A 7 -9.69 -20.56 -0.43
C THR A 7 -9.04 -21.10 0.86
N PRO A 8 -7.99 -21.93 0.75
CA PRO A 8 -7.30 -22.45 1.92
C PRO A 8 -6.62 -21.29 2.65
N LEU A 9 -7.01 -21.08 3.91
CA LEU A 9 -6.42 -20.09 4.82
C LEU A 9 -5.23 -20.73 5.55
N VAL A 10 -4.05 -20.09 5.50
CA VAL A 10 -2.83 -20.57 6.15
C VAL A 10 -3.05 -20.48 7.65
N GLN A 11 -3.03 -21.65 8.25
CA GLN A 11 -3.17 -21.86 9.68
C GLN A 11 -1.88 -21.40 10.39
N ILE A 12 -1.93 -20.29 11.13
CA ILE A 12 -0.77 -19.77 11.91
C ILE A 12 -0.67 -20.50 13.27
N THR A 13 -0.98 -21.79 13.33
CA THR A 13 -0.79 -22.59 14.56
C THR A 13 -0.30 -24.00 14.21
N PRO A 14 0.63 -24.57 15.01
CA PRO A 14 1.20 -25.89 14.74
C PRO A 14 0.15 -26.99 14.94
N LYS A 15 0.32 -28.10 14.20
CA LYS A 15 -0.53 -29.30 14.07
C LYS A 15 -0.77 -30.11 15.37
N SER A 16 -0.96 -29.48 16.52
CA SER A 16 -1.57 -30.14 17.68
C SER A 16 -3.05 -29.83 17.70
N ALA A 17 -3.84 -30.75 17.15
CA ALA A 17 -5.28 -30.71 17.12
C ALA A 17 -5.87 -30.49 18.53
N LYS A 18 -6.46 -29.32 18.75
CA LYS A 18 -7.63 -29.17 19.62
C LYS A 18 -8.81 -28.79 18.74
N LYS A 19 -9.95 -29.42 18.99
CA LYS A 19 -11.23 -29.31 18.26
C LYS A 19 -11.89 -27.92 18.26
N ASP A 20 -11.18 -26.82 18.55
CA ASP A 20 -11.81 -25.57 19.03
C ASP A 20 -11.66 -24.33 18.11
N GLY A 21 -11.18 -24.47 16.86
CA GLY A 21 -11.05 -23.34 15.92
C GLY A 21 -9.72 -22.58 15.98
N PHE A 22 -9.60 -21.50 15.19
CA PHE A 22 -8.37 -20.70 15.02
C PHE A 22 -8.65 -19.18 15.07
N ASN A 23 -7.61 -18.38 15.27
CA ASN A 23 -7.72 -16.92 15.22
C ASN A 23 -7.31 -16.41 13.84
N LEU A 24 -8.17 -15.64 13.20
CA LEU A 24 -7.85 -14.86 12.01
C LEU A 24 -7.62 -13.41 12.42
N VAL A 25 -6.50 -12.84 11.99
CA VAL A 25 -6.21 -11.42 12.21
C VAL A 25 -6.39 -10.70 10.88
N THR A 26 -7.16 -9.61 10.91
CA THR A 26 -7.32 -8.69 9.80
C THR A 26 -7.01 -7.26 10.28
N GLU A 27 -6.43 -6.45 9.41
CA GLU A 27 -6.28 -5.00 9.67
C GLU A 27 -7.41 -4.19 9.01
N ASN A 28 -8.27 -4.84 8.23
CA ASN A 28 -9.28 -4.15 7.43
C ASN A 28 -10.53 -5.03 7.22
N VAL A 29 -11.61 -4.64 7.88
CA VAL A 29 -12.96 -5.12 7.58
C VAL A 29 -13.46 -4.44 6.31
N ILE A 30 -13.86 -5.21 5.32
CA ILE A 30 -14.30 -4.69 4.01
C ILE A 30 -15.79 -4.34 4.06
N ALA A 31 -16.61 -5.24 4.58
CA ALA A 31 -18.06 -5.07 4.65
C ALA A 31 -18.65 -5.80 5.85
N VAL A 32 -19.70 -5.21 6.43
CA VAL A 32 -20.49 -5.78 7.53
C VAL A 32 -21.93 -5.89 7.05
N ASN A 33 -22.47 -7.10 6.96
CA ASN A 33 -23.86 -7.35 6.60
C ASN A 33 -24.59 -7.95 7.80
N LEU A 34 -25.41 -7.12 8.45
CA LEU A 34 -26.17 -7.52 9.64
C LEU A 34 -27.39 -8.39 9.29
N GLU A 35 -27.98 -8.22 8.11
CA GLU A 35 -29.16 -8.98 7.68
C GLU A 35 -28.78 -10.44 7.41
N ASP A 36 -27.70 -10.66 6.66
CA ASP A 36 -27.21 -12.00 6.34
C ASP A 36 -26.27 -12.58 7.40
N ARG A 37 -25.90 -11.77 8.42
CA ARG A 37 -24.93 -12.11 9.48
C ARG A 37 -23.57 -12.48 8.89
N GLN A 38 -23.09 -11.65 7.98
CA GLN A 38 -21.85 -11.89 7.26
C GLN A 38 -20.85 -10.75 7.48
N LEU A 39 -19.58 -11.13 7.50
CA LEU A 39 -18.45 -10.21 7.61
C LEU A 39 -17.45 -10.51 6.50
N GLU A 40 -17.11 -9.52 5.69
CA GLU A 40 -16.02 -9.61 4.72
C GLU A 40 -14.76 -8.95 5.29
N VAL A 41 -13.65 -9.67 5.27
CA VAL A 41 -12.36 -9.17 5.81
C VAL A 41 -11.20 -9.43 4.88
N GLU A 42 -10.21 -8.54 4.92
CA GLU A 42 -8.95 -8.68 4.19
C GLU A 42 -7.99 -9.63 4.91
N LEU A 43 -7.33 -10.49 4.13
CA LEU A 43 -6.37 -11.48 4.60
C LEU A 43 -4.93 -10.94 4.51
N LEU A 44 -4.33 -10.68 5.67
CA LEU A 44 -2.97 -10.16 5.76
C LEU A 44 -1.90 -11.09 5.14
N ALA A 45 -2.11 -12.40 5.22
CA ALA A 45 -1.16 -13.38 4.69
C ALA A 45 -1.28 -13.59 3.17
N TYR A 46 -2.24 -12.93 2.50
CA TYR A 46 -2.63 -13.25 1.13
C TYR A 46 -2.82 -12.03 0.23
N ASP A 47 -2.00 -10.99 0.40
CA ASP A 47 -1.83 -9.91 -0.58
C ASP A 47 -3.17 -9.28 -1.01
N GLY A 48 -3.96 -8.79 -0.04
CA GLY A 48 -5.22 -8.10 -0.29
C GLY A 48 -6.42 -8.98 -0.62
N LYS A 49 -6.29 -10.31 -0.63
CA LYS A 49 -7.45 -11.20 -0.81
C LYS A 49 -8.45 -11.04 0.34
N THR A 50 -9.73 -11.07 0.02
CA THR A 50 -10.80 -11.01 1.01
C THR A 50 -11.41 -12.39 1.26
N VAL A 51 -12.06 -12.55 2.41
CA VAL A 51 -12.87 -13.71 2.74
C VAL A 51 -14.17 -13.26 3.36
N LEU A 52 -15.28 -13.83 2.88
CA LEU A 52 -16.60 -13.69 3.49
C LEU A 52 -16.79 -14.77 4.55
N LEU A 53 -17.19 -14.37 5.75
CA LEU A 53 -17.34 -15.23 6.91
C LEU A 53 -18.76 -15.11 7.45
N ASP A 54 -19.39 -16.25 7.74
CA ASP A 54 -20.66 -16.28 8.46
C ASP A 54 -20.40 -15.99 9.95
N VAL A 55 -21.31 -15.27 10.60
CA VAL A 55 -21.19 -14.87 12.00
C VAL A 55 -22.23 -15.62 12.83
N ALA A 56 -21.77 -16.24 13.91
CA ALA A 56 -22.63 -16.97 14.81
C ALA A 56 -23.56 -16.02 15.60
N GLU A 57 -24.72 -16.53 16.01
CA GLU A 57 -25.78 -15.74 16.65
C GLU A 57 -25.32 -15.09 17.97
N ASP A 58 -24.48 -15.79 18.72
CA ASP A 58 -23.85 -15.34 19.96
C ASP A 58 -22.83 -14.21 19.77
N ALA A 59 -22.41 -13.94 18.53
CA ALA A 59 -21.43 -12.93 18.19
C ALA A 59 -22.05 -11.71 17.48
N LEU A 60 -23.38 -11.65 17.32
CA LEU A 60 -24.06 -10.56 16.60
C LEU A 60 -23.96 -9.20 17.30
N GLU A 61 -23.93 -9.16 18.63
CA GLU A 61 -23.73 -7.90 19.37
C GLU A 61 -22.38 -7.25 19.06
N ASP A 62 -21.35 -8.07 18.81
CA ASP A 62 -20.04 -7.59 18.44
C ASP A 62 -19.98 -7.22 16.95
N LEU A 63 -20.70 -7.94 16.09
CA LEU A 63 -20.88 -7.59 14.68
C LEU A 63 -21.54 -6.21 14.49
N GLN A 64 -22.41 -5.78 15.42
CA GLN A 64 -23.00 -4.43 15.39
C GLN A 64 -21.99 -3.32 15.72
N LYS A 65 -20.91 -3.64 16.45
CA LYS A 65 -19.92 -2.65 16.90
C LYS A 65 -18.81 -2.44 15.87
N ILE A 66 -18.49 -3.48 15.09
CA ILE A 66 -17.44 -3.45 14.08
C ILE A 66 -17.91 -2.70 12.83
N LYS A 67 -17.00 -1.95 12.21
CA LYS A 67 -17.29 -1.13 11.02
C LYS A 67 -16.31 -1.44 9.90
N PRO A 68 -16.70 -1.19 8.63
CA PRO A 68 -15.74 -1.18 7.54
C PRO A 68 -14.54 -0.28 7.86
N GLY A 69 -13.32 -0.79 7.64
CA GLY A 69 -12.06 -0.14 7.98
C GLY A 69 -11.47 -0.51 9.35
N ASP A 70 -12.21 -1.20 10.23
CA ASP A 70 -11.67 -1.64 11.53
C ASP A 70 -10.68 -2.80 11.35
N GLY A 71 -9.65 -2.83 12.21
CA GLY A 71 -8.84 -4.03 12.42
C GLY A 71 -9.55 -4.97 13.40
N ALA A 72 -9.38 -6.28 13.25
CA ALA A 72 -9.99 -7.24 14.16
C ALA A 72 -9.20 -8.54 14.31
N THR A 73 -9.34 -9.15 15.48
CA THR A 73 -9.05 -10.58 15.68
C THR A 73 -10.36 -11.33 15.78
N LEU A 74 -10.56 -12.28 14.87
CA LEU A 74 -11.75 -13.10 14.74
C LEU A 74 -11.45 -14.53 15.24
N ARG A 75 -12.27 -15.06 16.13
CA ARG A 75 -12.23 -16.49 16.47
C ARG A 75 -13.12 -17.24 15.49
N ILE A 76 -12.49 -18.04 14.63
CA ILE A 76 -13.16 -18.86 13.61
C ILE A 76 -13.25 -20.30 14.08
N VAL A 77 -14.44 -20.88 14.00
CA VAL A 77 -14.69 -22.30 14.23
C VAL A 77 -15.25 -22.93 12.96
N GLU A 78 -14.87 -24.17 12.68
CA GLU A 78 -15.44 -24.96 11.58
C GLU A 78 -16.55 -25.87 12.13
N GLU A 79 -17.80 -25.59 11.76
CA GLU A 79 -18.98 -26.39 12.11
C GLU A 79 -19.71 -26.77 10.81
N GLU A 80 -20.04 -28.05 10.63
CA GLU A 80 -20.78 -28.56 9.46
C GLU A 80 -20.18 -28.17 8.09
N GLY A 81 -18.84 -28.00 8.03
CA GLY A 81 -18.13 -27.61 6.80
C GLY A 81 -18.16 -26.11 6.51
N LYS A 82 -18.75 -25.29 7.38
CA LYS A 82 -18.76 -23.82 7.30
C LYS A 82 -17.82 -23.21 8.33
N ARG A 83 -17.26 -22.05 7.99
CA ARG A 83 -16.44 -21.24 8.89
C ARG A 83 -17.32 -20.18 9.54
N LEU A 84 -17.44 -20.25 10.86
CA LEU A 84 -18.25 -19.34 11.66
C LEU A 84 -17.38 -18.49 12.57
N VAL A 85 -17.64 -17.18 12.61
CA VAL A 85 -17.03 -16.28 13.58
C VAL A 85 -17.82 -16.36 14.89
N LYS A 86 -17.17 -16.80 15.96
CA LYS A 86 -17.75 -16.95 17.31
C LYS A 86 -17.41 -15.79 18.25
N GLN A 87 -16.34 -15.05 17.97
CA GLN A 87 -15.92 -13.95 18.82
C GLN A 87 -15.12 -12.92 18.04
N PHE A 88 -15.29 -11.66 18.41
CA PHE A 88 -14.55 -10.54 17.86
C PHE A 88 -13.72 -9.86 18.96
N ARG A 89 -12.54 -9.40 18.59
CA ARG A 89 -11.85 -8.33 19.29
C ARG A 89 -11.53 -7.26 18.27
N ILE A 90 -12.26 -6.14 18.32
CA ILE A 90 -11.96 -4.95 17.53
C ILE A 90 -10.60 -4.42 18.00
N ARG A 91 -9.73 -4.16 17.04
CA ARG A 91 -8.42 -3.55 17.23
C ARG A 91 -8.52 -2.12 16.72
N ALA A 92 -7.92 -1.17 17.45
CA ALA A 92 -7.77 0.17 16.94
C ALA A 92 -7.00 0.12 15.61
N LYS A 93 -7.52 0.77 14.58
CA LYS A 93 -6.82 0.93 13.30
C LYS A 93 -5.44 1.52 13.59
N ASP A 94 -4.41 1.01 12.91
CA ASP A 94 -3.05 1.53 13.08
C ASP A 94 -3.10 3.06 12.90
N PRO A 95 -2.69 3.85 13.92
CA PRO A 95 -2.75 5.31 13.85
C PRO A 95 -1.96 5.87 12.66
N ASN A 96 -0.97 5.14 12.14
CA ASN A 96 -0.25 5.54 10.94
C ASN A 96 -1.11 5.36 9.68
N VAL A 97 -1.91 4.30 9.56
CA VAL A 97 -2.83 4.12 8.42
C VAL A 97 -3.89 5.22 8.42
N VAL A 98 -4.45 5.56 9.58
CA VAL A 98 -5.40 6.69 9.71
C VAL A 98 -4.76 8.00 9.27
N LYS A 99 -3.50 8.24 9.66
CA LYS A 99 -2.75 9.44 9.27
C LYS A 99 -2.44 9.46 7.77
N VAL A 100 -2.12 8.31 7.17
CA VAL A 100 -1.92 8.18 5.72
C VAL A 100 -3.22 8.53 5.00
N ASP A 101 -4.34 7.91 5.37
CA ASP A 101 -5.63 8.17 4.75
C ASP A 101 -6.01 9.65 4.80
N ALA A 102 -5.88 10.28 5.98
CA ALA A 102 -6.16 11.70 6.16
C ALA A 102 -5.22 12.58 5.32
N ALA A 103 -3.91 12.31 5.34
CA ALA A 103 -2.96 13.08 4.56
C ALA A 103 -3.18 12.92 3.05
N LEU A 104 -3.55 11.73 2.56
CA LEU A 104 -3.91 11.52 1.15
C LEU A 104 -5.11 12.36 0.71
N MET A 105 -6.10 12.56 1.59
CA MET A 105 -7.22 13.46 1.31
C MET A 105 -6.77 14.92 1.22
N ASP A 106 -5.90 15.34 2.15
CA ASP A 106 -5.40 16.72 2.25
C ASP A 106 -4.47 17.12 1.09
N LEU A 107 -3.92 16.18 0.32
CA LEU A 107 -3.19 16.48 -0.91
C LEU A 107 -4.04 17.22 -1.96
N LYS A 108 -5.37 17.13 -1.88
CA LYS A 108 -6.30 17.82 -2.79
C LYS A 108 -6.88 19.11 -2.20
N ASP A 109 -6.40 19.53 -1.03
CA ASP A 109 -6.92 20.72 -0.37
C ASP A 109 -6.59 21.99 -1.15
N SER A 110 -7.55 22.91 -1.18
CA SER A 110 -7.41 24.20 -1.87
C SER A 110 -6.25 25.04 -1.33
N HIS A 111 -5.97 24.94 -0.03
CA HIS A 111 -4.93 25.72 0.63
C HIS A 111 -3.60 24.96 0.60
N TRP A 112 -2.59 25.54 -0.05
CA TRP A 112 -1.28 24.93 -0.27
C TRP A 112 -0.57 24.45 1.01
N LEU A 113 -0.82 25.11 2.14
CA LEU A 113 -0.25 24.73 3.43
C LEU A 113 -0.75 23.35 3.90
N ASN A 114 -2.01 23.00 3.65
CA ASN A 114 -2.56 21.69 3.99
C ASN A 114 -1.94 20.60 3.13
N ARG A 115 -1.85 20.82 1.81
CA ARG A 115 -1.13 19.93 0.88
C ARG A 115 0.32 19.70 1.31
N LYS A 116 1.02 20.78 1.67
CA LYS A 116 2.40 20.70 2.18
C LYS A 116 2.52 19.81 3.41
N TYR A 117 1.68 20.01 4.44
CA TYR A 117 1.72 19.21 5.66
C TYR A 117 1.37 17.74 5.40
N ALA A 118 0.42 17.50 4.50
CA ALA A 118 0.08 16.17 4.04
C ALA A 118 1.29 15.46 3.41
N ILE A 119 1.98 16.12 2.48
CA ILE A 119 3.18 15.59 1.84
C ILE A 119 4.28 15.26 2.86
N GLU A 120 4.53 16.17 3.81
CA GLU A 120 5.51 15.95 4.87
C GLU A 120 5.17 14.70 5.69
N THR A 121 3.91 14.57 6.08
CA THR A 121 3.40 13.41 6.85
C THR A 121 3.59 12.11 6.07
N LEU A 122 3.18 12.08 4.79
CA LEU A 122 3.30 10.89 3.94
C LEU A 122 4.76 10.48 3.72
N GLY A 123 5.65 11.44 3.55
CA GLY A 123 7.09 11.21 3.43
C GLY A 123 7.73 10.70 4.73
N GLU A 124 7.30 11.19 5.89
CA GLU A 124 7.77 10.71 7.20
C GLU A 124 7.30 9.28 7.51
N LEU A 125 6.05 8.97 7.16
CA LEU A 125 5.48 7.63 7.28
C LEU A 125 5.99 6.66 6.21
N LYS A 126 6.71 7.17 5.19
CA LYS A 126 7.23 6.41 4.05
C LYS A 126 6.13 5.58 3.35
N SER A 127 4.94 6.15 3.23
CA SER A 127 3.79 5.47 2.64
C SER A 127 4.01 5.21 1.15
N ALA A 128 4.01 3.94 0.75
CA ALA A 128 4.08 3.57 -0.66
C ALA A 128 2.81 3.98 -1.43
N ASP A 129 1.66 3.99 -0.75
CA ASP A 129 0.36 4.38 -1.33
C ASP A 129 0.32 5.86 -1.73
N ALA A 130 1.23 6.67 -1.17
CA ALA A 130 1.38 8.07 -1.50
C ALA A 130 2.22 8.33 -2.75
N VAL A 131 2.89 7.34 -3.33
CA VAL A 131 3.85 7.58 -4.42
C VAL A 131 3.19 8.26 -5.62
N ASP A 132 2.06 7.74 -6.10
CA ASP A 132 1.38 8.30 -7.27
C ASP A 132 0.87 9.74 -7.00
N PRO A 133 0.13 10.02 -5.89
CA PRO A 133 -0.26 11.38 -5.55
C PRO A 133 0.92 12.34 -5.34
N LEU A 134 2.03 11.87 -4.76
CA LEU A 134 3.22 12.69 -4.57
C LEU A 134 3.93 13.00 -5.89
N VAL A 135 3.87 12.11 -6.88
CA VAL A 135 4.36 12.40 -8.24
C VAL A 135 3.54 13.52 -8.87
N GLU A 136 2.21 13.52 -8.71
CA GLU A 136 1.36 14.63 -9.18
C GLU A 136 1.72 15.96 -8.49
N CYS A 137 2.03 15.93 -7.19
CA CYS A 137 2.45 17.12 -6.45
C CYS A 137 3.80 17.71 -6.90
N LEU A 138 4.60 17.01 -7.72
CA LEU A 138 5.79 17.59 -8.34
C LEU A 138 5.45 18.67 -9.38
N GLU A 139 4.19 18.77 -9.79
CA GLU A 139 3.68 19.75 -10.75
C GLU A 139 2.75 20.77 -10.09
N ASP A 140 2.70 20.82 -8.76
CA ASP A 140 1.88 21.79 -8.02
C ASP A 140 2.25 23.25 -8.35
N ASP A 141 1.24 24.12 -8.45
CA ASP A 141 1.44 25.54 -8.73
C ASP A 141 2.35 26.24 -7.70
N VAL A 142 2.38 25.73 -6.46
CA VAL A 142 3.17 26.29 -5.37
C VAL A 142 4.52 25.58 -5.25
N GLY A 143 5.61 26.34 -5.41
CA GLY A 143 6.97 25.78 -5.39
C GLY A 143 7.38 25.09 -4.09
N ASP A 144 6.88 25.52 -2.93
CA ASP A 144 7.15 24.84 -1.66
C ASP A 144 6.49 23.44 -1.61
N VAL A 145 5.31 23.29 -2.21
CA VAL A 145 4.62 21.99 -2.32
C VAL A 145 5.42 21.05 -3.23
N ARG A 146 5.88 21.53 -4.40
CA ARG A 146 6.76 20.76 -5.30
C ARG A 146 8.03 20.29 -4.61
N HIS A 147 8.68 21.19 -3.85
CA HIS A 147 9.89 20.85 -3.09
C HIS A 147 9.63 19.78 -2.04
N ARG A 148 8.51 19.85 -1.32
CA ARG A 148 8.16 18.81 -0.34
C ARG A 148 7.83 17.47 -1.00
N ALA A 149 7.18 17.48 -2.16
CA ALA A 149 6.90 16.25 -2.91
C ALA A 149 8.20 15.57 -3.35
N TYR A 150 9.16 16.35 -3.85
CA TYR A 150 10.52 15.89 -4.16
C TYR A 150 11.19 15.22 -2.96
N ASP A 151 11.19 15.88 -1.78
CA ASP A 151 11.81 15.32 -0.58
C ASP A 151 11.08 14.06 -0.08
N ALA A 152 9.74 14.04 -0.15
CA ALA A 152 8.93 12.90 0.29
C ALA A 152 9.18 11.65 -0.57
N LEU A 153 9.26 11.79 -1.89
CA LEU A 153 9.59 10.68 -2.80
C LEU A 153 10.99 10.10 -2.51
N ILE A 154 11.97 10.94 -2.17
CA ILE A 154 13.30 10.46 -1.76
C ILE A 154 13.22 9.72 -0.41
N LYS A 155 12.45 10.23 0.56
CA LYS A 155 12.28 9.59 1.87
C LYS A 155 11.58 8.23 1.77
N ILE A 156 10.59 8.10 0.89
CA ILE A 156 9.91 6.83 0.58
C ILE A 156 10.89 5.86 -0.06
N GLY A 157 11.67 6.31 -1.05
CA GLY A 157 12.80 5.56 -1.59
C GLY A 157 12.41 4.58 -2.70
N ALA A 158 12.72 3.30 -2.53
CA ALA A 158 12.57 2.28 -3.57
C ALA A 158 11.16 2.22 -4.21
N PRO A 159 10.05 2.33 -3.44
CA PRO A 159 8.70 2.33 -4.02
C PRO A 159 8.44 3.47 -5.00
N SER A 160 9.15 4.61 -4.87
CA SER A 160 8.98 5.76 -5.75
C SER A 160 9.62 5.58 -7.13
N VAL A 161 10.62 4.69 -7.25
CA VAL A 161 11.46 4.57 -8.44
C VAL A 161 10.66 4.27 -9.72
N PRO A 162 9.75 3.28 -9.76
CA PRO A 162 9.02 2.95 -10.99
C PRO A 162 8.17 4.11 -11.51
N LYS A 163 7.63 4.95 -10.61
CA LYS A 163 6.78 6.08 -10.95
C LYS A 163 7.56 7.34 -11.34
N VAL A 164 8.81 7.46 -10.88
CA VAL A 164 9.69 8.58 -11.23
C VAL A 164 10.42 8.36 -12.56
N ILE A 165 10.67 7.11 -12.97
CA ILE A 165 11.37 6.79 -14.23
C ILE A 165 10.74 7.46 -15.48
N PRO A 166 9.40 7.40 -15.69
CA PRO A 166 8.77 8.04 -16.85
C PRO A 166 9.01 9.55 -16.92
N LEU A 167 9.17 10.22 -15.78
CA LEU A 167 9.40 11.67 -15.70
C LEU A 167 10.76 12.10 -16.26
N LEU A 168 11.70 11.16 -16.49
CA LEU A 168 12.99 11.43 -17.13
C LEU A 168 12.90 11.95 -18.57
N VAL A 169 11.73 11.78 -19.19
CA VAL A 169 11.43 12.29 -20.54
C VAL A 169 10.29 13.31 -20.54
N SER A 170 9.94 13.89 -19.38
CA SER A 170 8.99 14.99 -19.34
C SER A 170 9.45 16.15 -20.24
N GLU A 171 8.50 16.77 -20.93
CA GLU A 171 8.70 18.00 -21.69
C GLU A 171 9.05 19.17 -20.75
N GLU A 172 8.54 19.14 -19.52
CA GLU A 172 8.86 20.13 -18.48
C GLU A 172 10.29 19.92 -17.94
N ASP A 173 11.14 20.91 -18.19
CA ASP A 173 12.56 20.89 -17.82
C ASP A 173 12.78 20.74 -16.31
N GLU A 174 11.97 21.42 -15.50
CA GLU A 174 12.02 21.35 -14.03
C GLU A 174 11.67 19.94 -13.54
N LEU A 175 10.59 19.35 -14.05
CA LEU A 175 10.15 18.01 -13.66
C LEU A 175 11.17 16.93 -14.04
N ARG A 176 11.76 17.06 -15.24
CA ARG A 176 12.81 16.15 -15.72
C ARG A 176 14.10 16.23 -14.88
N GLN A 177 14.46 17.42 -14.42
CA GLN A 177 15.60 17.62 -13.52
C GLN A 177 15.31 17.03 -12.14
N SER A 178 14.12 17.29 -11.59
CA SER A 178 13.64 16.71 -10.34
C SER A 178 13.69 15.20 -10.37
N ALA A 179 13.15 14.55 -11.41
CA ALA A 179 13.19 13.10 -11.58
C ALA A 179 14.61 12.53 -11.58
N THR A 180 15.53 13.19 -12.30
CA THR A 180 16.95 12.80 -12.34
C THR A 180 17.56 12.83 -10.94
N GLU A 181 17.33 13.90 -10.18
CA GLU A 181 17.93 14.06 -8.86
C GLU A 181 17.23 13.21 -7.78
N ILE A 182 15.93 12.97 -7.87
CA ILE A 182 15.20 12.03 -6.99
C ILE A 182 15.82 10.64 -7.13
N LEU A 183 15.93 10.12 -8.35
CA LEU A 183 16.49 8.78 -8.60
C LEU A 183 17.94 8.66 -8.10
N ARG A 184 18.75 9.70 -8.32
CA ARG A 184 20.14 9.75 -7.81
C ARG A 184 20.20 9.77 -6.29
N LYS A 185 19.33 10.54 -5.61
CA LYS A 185 19.29 10.64 -4.15
C LYS A 185 18.69 9.42 -3.48
N ILE A 186 17.75 8.73 -4.13
CA ILE A 186 17.30 7.40 -3.69
C ILE A 186 18.51 6.45 -3.67
N GLY A 187 19.37 6.52 -4.68
CA GLY A 187 20.66 5.82 -4.69
C GLY A 187 20.53 4.34 -5.05
N LYS A 188 21.23 3.46 -4.32
CA LYS A 188 21.31 2.02 -4.63
C LYS A 188 19.96 1.34 -4.94
N PRO A 189 18.86 1.62 -4.20
CA PRO A 189 17.55 1.02 -4.51
C PRO A 189 16.98 1.38 -5.89
N ALA A 190 17.44 2.47 -6.52
CA ALA A 190 17.02 2.85 -7.86
C ALA A 190 17.76 2.10 -8.98
N VAL A 191 18.89 1.46 -8.68
CA VAL A 191 19.76 0.84 -9.70
C VAL A 191 19.08 -0.31 -10.42
N GLU A 192 18.55 -1.29 -9.69
CA GLU A 192 17.91 -2.47 -10.30
C GLU A 192 16.66 -2.08 -11.12
N PRO A 193 15.71 -1.26 -10.62
CA PRO A 193 14.58 -0.82 -11.44
C PRO A 193 15.00 -0.02 -12.68
N LEU A 194 16.04 0.82 -12.58
CA LEU A 194 16.59 1.54 -13.73
C LEU A 194 17.24 0.60 -14.75
N ALA A 195 17.98 -0.42 -14.28
CA ALA A 195 18.58 -1.42 -15.15
C ALA A 195 17.50 -2.24 -15.87
N THR A 196 16.45 -2.65 -15.17
CA THR A 196 15.27 -3.32 -15.77
C THR A 196 14.60 -2.41 -16.80
N ALA A 197 14.30 -1.16 -16.44
CA ALA A 197 13.69 -0.21 -17.38
C ALA A 197 14.58 0.10 -18.59
N LEU A 198 15.91 0.00 -18.47
CA LEU A 198 16.84 0.21 -19.56
C LEU A 198 16.72 -0.86 -20.66
N VAL A 199 16.33 -2.09 -20.31
CA VAL A 199 16.20 -3.21 -21.26
C VAL A 199 15.15 -2.90 -22.33
N ASP A 200 14.00 -2.39 -21.90
CA ASP A 200 12.85 -2.09 -22.77
C ASP A 200 12.81 -0.63 -23.26
N ALA A 201 13.68 0.23 -22.72
CA ALA A 201 13.69 1.65 -23.08
C ALA A 201 14.30 1.91 -24.47
N GLU A 202 13.66 2.82 -25.21
CA GLU A 202 14.15 3.34 -26.49
C GLU A 202 14.34 4.86 -26.46
N GLY A 203 15.00 5.40 -27.49
CA GLY A 203 15.05 6.83 -27.77
C GLY A 203 15.54 7.71 -26.60
N PRO A 204 14.83 8.80 -26.26
CA PRO A 204 15.21 9.70 -25.17
C PRO A 204 15.27 9.02 -23.80
N LEU A 205 14.36 8.09 -23.51
CA LEU A 205 14.28 7.43 -22.21
C LEU A 205 15.54 6.59 -21.95
N LYS A 206 15.97 5.80 -22.94
CA LYS A 206 17.21 5.02 -22.86
C LYS A 206 18.42 5.89 -22.55
N LYS A 207 18.56 7.02 -23.25
CA LYS A 207 19.66 7.98 -23.05
C LYS A 207 19.65 8.57 -21.63
N ARG A 208 18.46 8.88 -21.10
CA ARG A 208 18.30 9.48 -19.78
C ARG A 208 18.59 8.47 -18.66
N ILE A 209 18.03 7.26 -18.75
CA ILE A 209 18.29 6.17 -17.81
C ILE A 209 19.78 5.85 -17.76
N THR A 210 20.44 5.71 -18.92
CA THR A 210 21.90 5.46 -19.01
C THR A 210 22.68 6.55 -18.28
N LYS A 211 22.36 7.83 -18.53
CA LYS A 211 23.04 8.96 -17.87
C LYS A 211 22.82 8.98 -16.36
N VAL A 212 21.65 8.58 -15.87
CA VAL A 212 21.37 8.47 -14.43
C VAL A 212 22.22 7.35 -13.83
N LEU A 213 22.23 6.16 -14.43
CA LEU A 213 23.03 5.02 -13.99
C LEU A 213 24.54 5.33 -14.00
N ASP A 214 25.05 6.00 -15.03
CA ASP A 214 26.45 6.45 -15.11
C ASP A 214 26.81 7.39 -13.96
N ARG A 215 25.93 8.37 -13.66
CA ARG A 215 26.10 9.30 -12.53
C ARG A 215 26.01 8.62 -11.17
N MET A 216 25.41 7.44 -11.10
CA MET A 216 25.35 6.60 -9.90
C MET A 216 26.54 5.64 -9.81
N GLY A 217 27.41 5.61 -10.82
CA GLY A 217 28.57 4.71 -10.87
C GLY A 217 28.21 3.25 -11.14
N TYR A 218 27.02 2.99 -11.70
CA TYR A 218 26.61 1.64 -12.07
C TYR A 218 27.45 1.12 -13.24
N LYS A 219 27.99 -0.08 -13.09
CA LYS A 219 28.61 -0.83 -14.17
C LYS A 219 27.74 -2.07 -14.41
N PRO A 220 27.17 -2.25 -15.61
CA PRO A 220 26.47 -3.49 -15.93
C PRO A 220 27.43 -4.66 -15.68
N LYS A 221 26.95 -5.73 -15.06
CA LYS A 221 27.70 -6.98 -15.12
C LYS A 221 27.69 -7.40 -16.59
N GLU A 222 28.87 -7.50 -17.20
CA GLU A 222 29.03 -8.06 -18.54
C GLU A 222 28.36 -9.45 -18.53
N ALA A 223 27.41 -9.65 -19.45
CA ALA A 223 26.67 -10.90 -19.63
C ALA A 223 27.52 -11.93 -20.37
#